data_AF-A0A3P6QHM5-F1
#
_entry.id   AF-A0A3P6QHM5-F1
#
_cell.length_a   1.000
_cell.length_b   1.000
_cell.length_c   1.000
_cell.angle_alpha   90.00
_cell.angle_beta   90.00
_cell.angle_gamma   90.00
#
_symmetry.space_group_name_H-M   'P 1'
#
loop_
_entity.id
_entity.type
_entity.pdbx_description
1 polymer ?
#
loop_
_entity_poly.entity_id
_entity_poly.type
_entity_poly.pdbx_seq_one_letter_code
_entity_poly.pdbx_strand_id
1 'polypeptide(L)' 'MRTLILLCFLPLCYCIFETGKMQTVGAKGNLLCNGKPAAKVKIKLYESEILLDRLLGDVYTNNTGYFTITGSAKE' A
#
# COMPACT_ATOMS: atom_id res chain seq x y z
N MET A 1 9.00 39.01 -25.62
CA MET A 1 8.05 39.13 -24.48
C MET A 1 7.03 37.98 -24.46
N ARG A 2 6.17 37.84 -25.47
CA ARG A 2 5.10 36.80 -25.53
C ARG A 2 5.60 35.35 -25.53
N THR A 3 6.73 35.08 -26.18
CA THR A 3 7.37 33.75 -26.28
C THR A 3 8.16 33.36 -25.02
N LEU A 4 8.74 34.34 -24.31
CA LEU A 4 9.44 34.12 -23.02
C LEU A 4 8.46 33.73 -21.91
N ILE A 5 7.24 34.27 -21.95
CA ILE A 5 6.17 33.93 -21.01
C ILE A 5 5.76 32.46 -21.19
N LEU A 6 5.58 31.99 -22.43
CA LEU A 6 5.27 30.58 -22.73
C LEU A 6 6.37 29.62 -22.25
N LEU A 7 7.65 29.97 -22.40
CA LEU A 7 8.79 29.16 -21.93
C LEU A 7 8.86 29.04 -20.40
N CYS A 8 8.34 30.04 -19.68
CA CYS A 8 8.31 30.08 -18.22
C CYS A 8 7.20 29.19 -17.61
N PHE A 9 6.18 28.82 -18.39
CA PHE A 9 5.11 27.92 -17.96
C PHE A 9 5.39 26.43 -18.22
N LEU A 10 6.39 26.08 -19.05
CA LEU A 10 6.80 24.69 -19.27
C LEU A 10 7.20 23.91 -17.99
N PRO A 11 7.95 24.48 -17.01
CA PRO A 11 8.32 23.75 -15.80
C PRO A 11 7.15 23.49 -14.83
N LEU A 12 6.04 24.23 -14.94
CA LEU A 12 4.86 24.04 -14.08
C LEU A 12 4.09 22.74 -14.40
N CYS A 13 4.23 22.21 -15.62
CA CYS A 13 3.58 20.95 -16.01
C CYS A 13 4.29 19.70 -15.46
N TYR A 14 5.57 19.80 -15.09
CA TYR A 14 6.35 18.64 -14.61
C TYR A 14 6.08 18.28 -13.15
N CYS A 15 5.49 19.18 -12.36
CA CYS A 15 5.17 18.92 -10.96
C CYS A 15 3.85 18.14 -10.76
N ILE A 16 3.09 17.87 -11.83
CA ILE A 16 1.73 17.29 -11.76
C ILE A 16 1.74 15.78 -11.99
N PHE A 17 2.86 15.21 -12.45
CA PHE A 17 2.97 13.76 -12.60
C PHE A 17 3.53 13.16 -11.31
N GLU A 18 2.69 12.40 -10.59
CA GLU A 18 3.11 11.51 -9.51
C GLU A 18 4.09 10.46 -10.07
N THR A 19 5.37 10.78 -10.04
CA THR A 19 6.48 9.88 -10.35
C THR A 19 6.74 8.97 -9.16
N GLY A 20 5.71 8.26 -8.74
CA GLY A 20 5.84 7.39 -7.59
C GLY A 20 6.65 6.13 -7.91
N LYS A 21 7.46 5.65 -6.97
CA LYS A 21 8.18 4.37 -7.11
C LYS A 21 7.28 3.23 -6.66
N MET A 22 7.31 2.13 -7.40
CA MET A 22 6.68 0.90 -6.94
C MET A 22 7.45 0.39 -5.71
N GLN A 23 6.75 0.23 -4.59
CA GLN A 23 7.27 -0.37 -3.37
C GLN A 23 6.45 -1.59 -2.96
N THR A 24 7.11 -2.57 -2.36
CA THR A 24 6.46 -3.78 -1.84
C THR A 24 6.74 -3.92 -0.35
N VAL A 25 5.70 -4.18 0.42
CA VAL A 25 5.75 -4.44 1.86
C VAL A 25 5.22 -5.84 2.17
N GLY A 26 5.64 -6.40 3.30
CA GLY A 26 5.18 -7.72 3.73
C GLY A 26 5.15 -7.89 5.24
N ALA A 27 4.21 -8.71 5.71
CA ALA A 27 4.03 -9.07 7.11
C ALA A 27 3.80 -10.57 7.25
N LYS A 28 4.30 -11.16 8.34
CA LYS A 28 4.05 -12.57 8.69
C LYS A 28 3.95 -12.72 10.20
N GLY A 29 3.23 -13.73 10.66
CA GLY A 29 3.08 -14.01 12.07
C GLY A 29 2.09 -15.11 12.37
N ASN A 30 1.77 -15.30 13.65
CA ASN A 30 0.78 -16.26 14.13
C ASN A 30 -0.31 -15.51 14.90
N LEU A 31 -1.57 -15.70 14.50
CA LEU A 31 -2.73 -15.18 15.20
C LEU A 31 -3.18 -16.17 16.27
N LEU A 32 -3.26 -15.69 17.51
CA LEU A 32 -3.76 -16.44 18.66
C LEU A 32 -5.06 -15.82 19.18
N CYS A 33 -5.96 -16.66 19.67
CA CYS A 33 -7.15 -16.28 20.42
C CYS A 33 -7.12 -17.02 21.77
N ASN A 34 -6.98 -16.28 22.87
CA ASN A 34 -6.83 -16.84 24.22
C ASN A 34 -5.72 -17.90 24.32
N GLY A 35 -4.56 -17.61 23.72
CA GLY A 35 -3.40 -18.51 23.69
C GLY A 35 -3.51 -19.70 22.72
N LYS A 36 -4.63 -19.87 22.00
CA LYS A 36 -4.83 -20.95 21.02
C LYS A 36 -4.71 -20.41 19.59
N PRO A 37 -4.14 -21.18 18.63
CA PRO A 37 -4.08 -20.77 17.23
C PRO A 37 -5.46 -20.47 16.64
N ALA A 38 -5.60 -19.30 16.00
CA ALA A 38 -6.83 -18.88 15.35
C ALA A 38 -6.77 -19.19 13.85
N ALA A 39 -7.42 -20.27 13.43
CA ALA A 39 -7.44 -20.72 12.03
C ALA A 39 -8.55 -20.07 11.20
N LYS A 40 -8.33 -19.94 9.89
CA LYS A 40 -9.29 -19.42 8.91
C LYS A 40 -9.78 -18.00 9.22
N VAL A 41 -8.95 -17.18 9.87
CA VAL A 41 -9.24 -15.77 10.12
C VAL A 41 -8.73 -14.93 8.96
N LYS A 42 -9.59 -14.04 8.42
CA LYS A 42 -9.22 -13.12 7.36
C LYS A 42 -8.34 -12.00 7.90
N ILE A 43 -7.16 -11.84 7.32
CA ILE A 43 -6.22 -10.74 7.57
C ILE A 43 -6.19 -9.88 6.31
N LYS A 44 -6.16 -8.56 6.49
CA LYS A 44 -6.08 -7.58 5.40
C LYS A 44 -4.92 -6.64 5.66
N LEU A 45 -4.15 -6.36 4.61
CA LEU A 45 -3.07 -5.38 4.63
C LEU A 45 -3.57 -4.10 3.95
N TYR A 46 -3.52 -2.99 4.68
CA TYR A 46 -3.93 -1.68 4.21
C TYR A 46 -2.77 -0.70 4.23
N GLU A 47 -2.77 0.20 3.25
CA GLU A 47 -1.99 1.43 3.22
C GLU A 47 -2.85 2.56 3.77
N SER A 48 -2.30 3.31 4.73
CA SER A 48 -3.01 4.41 5.36
C SER A 48 -2.94 5.64 4.44
N GLU A 49 -4.10 6.17 4.10
CA GLU A 49 -4.25 7.29 3.18
C GLU A 49 -5.11 8.39 3.82
N ILE A 50 -5.04 9.62 3.29
CA ILE A 50 -5.73 10.77 3.90
C ILE A 50 -7.26 10.61 3.88
N LEU A 51 -7.81 10.03 2.82
CA LEU A 51 -9.26 9.91 2.62
C LEU A 51 -9.79 8.51 2.88
N LEU A 52 -9.17 7.51 2.24
CA LEU A 52 -9.63 6.13 2.32
C LEU A 52 -8.45 5.17 2.18
N ASP A 53 -8.24 4.37 3.21
CA ASP A 53 -7.19 3.36 3.23
C ASP A 53 -7.28 2.43 2.01
N ARG A 54 -6.15 2.24 1.34
CA ARG A 54 -6.06 1.38 0.17
C ARG A 54 -5.80 -0.06 0.62
N LEU A 55 -6.64 -0.99 0.18
CA LEU A 55 -6.39 -2.43 0.39
C LEU A 55 -5.24 -2.90 -0.50
N LEU A 56 -4.18 -3.42 0.09
CA LEU A 56 -3.01 -3.94 -0.63
C LEU A 56 -3.08 -5.48 -0.82
N GLY A 57 -3.78 -6.19 0.05
CA GLY A 57 -3.95 -7.64 -0.04
C GLY A 57 -4.75 -8.24 1.10
N ASP A 58 -5.17 -9.48 0.94
CA ASP A 58 -5.78 -10.28 1.99
C ASP A 58 -5.30 -11.74 2.01
N VAL A 59 -5.39 -12.37 3.17
CA VAL A 59 -5.00 -13.77 3.37
C VAL A 59 -5.83 -14.37 4.50
N TYR A 60 -5.96 -15.69 4.54
CA TYR A 60 -6.51 -16.40 5.69
C TYR A 60 -5.41 -17.10 6.48
N THR A 61 -5.50 -17.04 7.81
CA THR A 61 -4.61 -17.82 8.67
C THR A 61 -4.83 -19.33 8.45
N ASN A 62 -3.76 -20.10 8.50
CA ASN A 62 -3.82 -21.56 8.38
C ASN A 62 -4.22 -22.24 9.71
N ASN A 63 -4.18 -23.56 9.77
CA ASN A 63 -4.53 -24.34 10.96
C ASN A 63 -3.64 -24.06 12.20
N THR A 64 -2.44 -23.50 12.04
CA THR A 64 -1.55 -23.10 13.14
C THR A 64 -1.64 -21.61 13.46
N GLY A 65 -2.65 -20.91 12.91
CA GLY A 65 -2.82 -19.48 13.04
C GLY A 65 -1.79 -18.66 12.26
N TYR A 66 -0.89 -19.31 11.53
CA TYR A 66 0.17 -18.64 10.77
C TYR A 66 -0.39 -17.95 9.53
N PHE A 67 0.17 -16.80 9.20
CA PHE A 67 -0.08 -16.06 7.97
C PHE A 67 1.21 -15.42 7.43
N THR A 68 1.22 -15.21 6.11
CA THR A 68 2.19 -14.35 5.41
C THR A 68 1.41 -13.57 4.36
N ILE A 69 1.65 -12.28 4.27
CA ILE A 69 0.95 -11.37 3.37
C ILE A 69 1.93 -10.35 2.81
N THR A 70 1.76 -10.01 1.54
CA THR A 70 2.54 -8.98 0.84
C THR A 70 1.60 -8.06 0.09
N GLY A 71 1.99 -6.80 -0.06
CA GLY A 71 1.24 -5.79 -0.79
C GLY A 71 2.18 -4.86 -1.51
N SER A 72 1.73 -4.30 -2.64
CA SER A 72 2.52 -3.39 -3.46
C SER A 72 1.71 -2.13 -3.76
N ALA A 73 2.35 -0.98 -3.65
CA ALA A 73 1.77 0.32 -3.93
C ALA A 73 2.78 1.19 -4.68
N LYS A 74 2.29 2.27 -5.30
CA LYS A 74 3.10 3.23 -6.02
C LYS A 74 3.10 4.53 -5.22
N GLU A 75 4.27 4.89 -4.69
CA GLU A 75 4.53 6.03 -3.79
C GLU A 75 5.17 7.22 -4.50
#